data_AF-A0A5N5SXV9-F1
#
_entry.id   AF-A0A5N5SXV9-F1
#
_cell.length_a   1.000
_cell.length_b   1.000
_cell.length_c   1.000
_cell.angle_alpha   90.00
_cell.angle_beta   90.00
_cell.angle_gamma   90.00
#
_symmetry.space_group_name_H-M   'P 1'
#
loop_
_entity.id
_entity.type
_entity.pdbx_description
1 polymer ?
#
loop_
_entity_poly.entity_id
_entity_poly.type
_entity_poly.pdbx_seq_one_letter_code
_entity_poly.pdbx_strand_id
1 'polypeptide(L)'
;NENNGFGVADYSVFAGVLVISCGIGLYFSYKGNKSPEEFFMGNRRMHHLPVSMSLLTTFLSSYTVLGYPAEVYANGIQICMVMLGVVLAIIFSSYLIIPVLHPLKLTSINEYLLLRFKSKELRTCIFLLSVTNIMILSGVTLYAATIVLASITKLQYYDQHLFTWNRLYNIFCLS
;
A
#
# COMPACT_ATOMS: atom_id res chain seq x y z
N ASN A 1 11.58 -25.30 -30.12
CA ASN A 1 11.45 -23.97 -30.75
C ASN A 1 10.53 -23.11 -29.92
N GLU A 2 11.01 -22.56 -28.80
CA GLU A 2 10.27 -21.63 -27.94
C GLU A 2 10.92 -20.26 -28.04
N ASN A 3 10.62 -19.55 -29.13
CA ASN A 3 11.07 -18.18 -29.39
C ASN A 3 10.04 -17.16 -28.89
N ASN A 4 9.65 -17.22 -27.61
CA ASN A 4 8.83 -16.17 -27.00
C ASN A 4 9.68 -15.39 -26.00
N GLY A 5 10.63 -14.61 -26.53
CA GLY A 5 11.19 -13.50 -25.76
C GLY A 5 10.05 -12.53 -25.39
N PHE A 6 10.14 -11.92 -24.20
CA PHE A 6 9.24 -10.87 -23.69
C PHE A 6 8.55 -10.12 -24.82
N GLY A 7 7.26 -10.38 -24.98
CA GLY A 7 6.52 -10.01 -26.17
C GLY A 7 6.19 -8.52 -26.16
N VAL A 8 5.94 -7.98 -27.35
CA VAL A 8 5.30 -6.66 -27.51
C VAL A 8 4.01 -6.58 -26.67
N ALA A 9 3.35 -7.72 -26.44
CA ALA A 9 2.19 -7.85 -25.54
C ALA A 9 2.49 -7.42 -24.10
N ASP A 10 3.57 -7.91 -23.46
CA ASP A 10 3.90 -7.59 -22.06
C ASP A 10 4.18 -6.09 -21.88
N TYR A 11 4.91 -5.50 -22.83
CA TYR A 11 5.19 -4.06 -22.84
C TYR A 11 3.92 -3.23 -23.07
N SER A 12 3.01 -3.69 -23.93
CA SER A 12 1.72 -3.02 -24.17
C SER A 12 0.82 -3.01 -22.94
N VAL A 13 0.83 -4.09 -22.15
CA VAL A 13 0.07 -4.18 -20.89
C VAL A 13 0.66 -3.21 -19.86
N PHE A 14 1.98 -3.16 -19.72
CA PHE A 14 2.65 -2.22 -18.80
C PHE A 14 2.35 -0.76 -19.16
N ALA A 15 2.48 -0.40 -20.44
CA ALA A 15 2.14 0.94 -20.92
C ALA A 15 0.65 1.25 -20.73
N GLY A 16 -0.24 0.28 -21.00
CA GLY A 16 -1.68 0.42 -20.80
C GLY A 16 -2.05 0.70 -19.35
N VAL A 17 -1.49 -0.05 -18.39
CA VAL A 17 -1.74 0.17 -16.95
C VAL A 17 -1.25 1.55 -16.51
N LEU A 18 -0.08 1.99 -16.98
CA LEU A 18 0.43 3.34 -16.70
C LEU A 18 -0.49 4.45 -17.24
N VAL A 19 -0.93 4.33 -18.48
CA VAL A 19 -1.81 5.32 -19.12
C VAL A 19 -3.17 5.35 -18.44
N ILE A 20 -3.75 4.19 -18.10
CA ILE A 20 -5.05 4.12 -17.41
C ILE A 20 -4.94 4.73 -16.00
N SER A 21 -3.90 4.37 -15.24
CA SER A 21 -3.67 4.92 -13.89
C SER A 21 -3.46 6.44 -13.91
N CYS A 22 -2.62 6.92 -14.82
CA CYS A 22 -2.39 8.36 -15.02
C CYS A 22 -3.67 9.06 -15.49
N GLY A 23 -4.42 8.45 -16.40
CA GLY A 23 -5.67 8.98 -16.93
C GLY A 23 -6.74 9.13 -15.85
N ILE A 24 -6.90 8.13 -14.97
CA ILE A 24 -7.81 8.22 -13.82
C ILE A 24 -7.36 9.34 -12.88
N GLY A 25 -6.06 9.41 -12.56
CA GLY A 25 -5.49 10.47 -11.72
C GLY A 25 -5.74 11.88 -12.27
N LEU A 26 -5.47 12.09 -13.57
CA LEU A 26 -5.71 13.36 -14.25
C LEU A 26 -7.20 13.70 -14.37
N TYR A 27 -8.05 12.70 -14.67
CA TYR A 27 -9.51 12.90 -14.73
C TYR A 27 -10.07 13.35 -13.37
N PHE A 28 -9.66 12.69 -12.28
CA PHE A 28 -10.06 13.08 -10.93
C PHE A 28 -9.45 14.41 -10.49
N SER A 29 -8.21 14.72 -10.89
CA SER A 29 -7.57 16.01 -10.61
C SER A 29 -8.25 17.16 -11.33
N TYR A 30 -8.59 17.00 -12.62
CA TYR A 30 -9.24 18.04 -13.43
C TYR A 30 -10.71 18.25 -13.02
N LYS A 31 -11.42 17.18 -12.67
CA LYS A 31 -12.83 17.25 -12.22
C LYS A 31 -12.96 17.61 -10.73
N GLY A 32 -11.90 17.46 -9.96
CA GLY A 32 -11.85 17.52 -8.50
C GLY A 32 -11.62 18.89 -7.88
N ASN A 33 -12.04 19.98 -8.53
CA ASN A 33 -11.89 21.36 -8.03
C ASN A 33 -12.84 21.73 -6.86
N LYS A 34 -13.26 20.75 -6.07
CA LYS A 34 -14.11 20.97 -4.89
C LYS A 34 -13.29 20.80 -3.63
N SER A 35 -13.54 21.69 -2.66
CA SER A 35 -12.84 21.84 -1.36
C SER A 35 -12.15 20.57 -0.85
N PRO A 36 -10.93 20.64 -0.27
CA PRO A 36 -10.19 19.47 0.23
C PRO A 36 -11.03 18.58 1.16
N GLU A 37 -11.95 19.15 1.93
CA GLU A 37 -12.89 18.39 2.77
C GLU A 37 -13.84 17.50 1.95
N GLU A 38 -14.33 17.93 0.78
CA GLU A 38 -15.15 17.09 -0.09
C GLU A 38 -14.34 15.97 -0.75
N PHE A 39 -13.06 16.20 -1.02
CA PHE A 39 -12.14 15.19 -1.53
C PHE A 39 -11.85 14.10 -0.49
N PHE A 40 -11.57 14.49 0.76
CA PHE A 40 -11.34 13.54 1.85
C PHE A 40 -12.61 12.89 2.39
N MET A 41 -13.75 13.59 2.39
CA MET A 41 -15.03 13.08 2.94
C MET A 41 -15.95 12.47 1.90
N GLY A 42 -15.60 12.49 0.61
CA GLY A 42 -16.35 11.80 -0.44
C GLY A 42 -17.84 12.14 -0.45
N ASN A 43 -18.18 13.41 -0.20
CA ASN A 43 -19.57 13.91 -0.18
C ASN A 43 -20.55 13.14 0.74
N ARG A 44 -20.10 12.38 1.75
CA ARG A 44 -20.93 11.56 2.68
C ARG A 44 -22.04 10.71 2.02
N ARG A 45 -21.99 10.56 0.70
CA ARG A 45 -22.94 9.87 -0.19
C ARG A 45 -22.20 8.95 -1.15
N MET A 46 -20.94 8.64 -0.85
CA MET A 46 -20.26 7.55 -1.56
C MET A 46 -21.04 6.27 -1.34
N HIS A 47 -21.34 5.59 -2.44
CA HIS A 47 -21.94 4.27 -2.43
C HIS A 47 -21.05 3.33 -1.58
N HIS A 48 -21.63 2.38 -0.85
CA HIS A 48 -20.87 1.46 0.01
C HIS A 48 -19.87 0.60 -0.79
N LEU A 49 -20.14 0.36 -2.08
CA LEU A 49 -19.30 -0.43 -2.98
C LEU A 49 -17.85 0.11 -3.15
N PRO A 50 -17.61 1.36 -3.57
CA PRO A 50 -16.25 1.90 -3.70
C PRO A 50 -15.50 1.95 -2.37
N VAL A 51 -16.20 2.20 -1.25
CA VAL A 51 -15.56 2.22 0.08
C VAL A 51 -15.03 0.83 0.44
N SER A 52 -15.82 -0.22 0.24
CA SER A 52 -15.36 -1.59 0.47
C SER A 52 -14.21 -1.98 -0.46
N MET A 53 -14.24 -1.57 -1.73
CA MET A 53 -13.16 -1.84 -2.69
C MET A 53 -11.83 -1.19 -2.28
N SER A 54 -11.84 0.05 -1.78
CA SER A 54 -10.63 0.72 -1.28
C SER A 54 -10.08 0.05 -0.02
N LEU A 55 -10.96 -0.41 0.88
CA LEU A 55 -10.55 -1.16 2.06
C LEU A 55 -9.91 -2.49 1.66
N LEU A 56 -10.54 -3.26 0.77
CA LEU A 56 -10.00 -4.51 0.23
C LEU A 56 -8.63 -4.30 -0.45
N THR A 57 -8.49 -3.23 -1.22
CA THR A 57 -7.21 -2.87 -1.87
C THR A 57 -6.11 -2.60 -0.85
N THR A 58 -6.45 -1.98 0.28
CA THR A 58 -5.48 -1.72 1.36
C THR A 58 -5.06 -3.01 2.07
N PHE A 59 -6.00 -3.94 2.27
CA PHE A 59 -5.71 -5.27 2.80
C PHE A 59 -4.85 -6.10 1.84
N LEU A 60 -5.11 -6.01 0.53
CA LEU A 60 -4.40 -6.72 -0.52
C LEU A 60 -3.28 -5.86 -1.11
N SER A 61 -2.21 -5.66 -0.35
CA SER A 61 -1.04 -4.88 -0.81
C SER A 61 0.13 -5.78 -1.25
N SER A 62 1.13 -5.21 -1.92
CA SER A 62 2.30 -5.91 -2.49
C SER A 62 2.98 -6.87 -1.51
N TYR A 63 3.07 -6.50 -0.24
CA TYR A 63 3.65 -7.35 0.80
C TYR A 63 2.84 -8.63 1.05
N THR A 64 1.51 -8.59 0.91
CA THR A 64 0.66 -9.79 1.05
C THR A 64 0.83 -10.74 -0.13
N VAL A 65 0.91 -10.19 -1.35
CA VAL A 65 1.02 -10.95 -2.59
C VAL A 65 2.31 -11.76 -2.64
N LEU A 66 3.42 -11.19 -2.14
CA LEU A 66 4.70 -11.89 -2.04
C LEU A 66 4.84 -12.68 -0.72
N GLY A 67 4.31 -12.17 0.38
CA GLY A 67 4.49 -12.73 1.72
C GLY A 67 3.72 -14.03 1.96
N TYR A 68 2.43 -14.07 1.60
CA TYR A 68 1.61 -15.27 1.82
C TYR A 68 2.13 -16.53 1.13
N PRO A 69 2.48 -16.54 -0.17
CA PRO A 69 3.03 -17.74 -0.80
C PRO A 69 4.37 -18.13 -0.17
N ALA A 70 5.27 -17.17 0.09
CA ALA A 70 6.57 -17.45 0.71
C ALA A 70 6.41 -18.12 2.08
N GLU A 71 5.43 -17.69 2.87
CA GLU A 71 5.13 -18.26 4.18
C GLU A 71 4.46 -19.64 4.09
N VAL A 72 3.56 -19.84 3.12
CA VAL A 72 2.95 -21.16 2.82
C VAL A 72 4.03 -22.17 2.41
N TYR A 73 5.01 -21.77 1.60
CA TYR A 73 6.11 -22.65 1.20
C TYR A 73 7.02 -23.04 2.37
N ALA A 74 7.25 -22.15 3.32
CA ALA A 74 8.14 -22.40 4.46
C ALA A 74 7.45 -23.12 5.63
N ASN A 75 6.22 -22.71 5.99
CA ASN A 75 5.53 -23.14 7.20
C ASN A 75 4.25 -23.98 6.92
N GLY A 76 3.91 -24.21 5.65
CA GLY A 76 2.76 -25.03 5.26
C GLY A 76 1.41 -24.47 5.70
N ILE A 77 0.54 -25.34 6.23
CA ILE A 77 -0.86 -25.05 6.60
C ILE A 77 -1.00 -24.11 7.81
N GLN A 78 0.07 -23.84 8.57
CA GLN A 78 0.01 -23.00 9.77
C GLN A 78 -0.56 -21.59 9.51
N ILE A 79 -0.32 -21.04 8.32
CA ILE A 79 -0.86 -19.75 7.86
C ILE A 79 -2.39 -19.67 7.86
N CYS A 80 -3.10 -20.80 7.72
CA CYS A 80 -4.56 -20.85 7.75
C CYS A 80 -5.12 -20.36 9.09
N MET A 81 -4.41 -20.56 10.20
CA MET A 81 -4.81 -20.05 11.51
C MET A 81 -4.76 -18.52 11.57
N VAL A 82 -3.76 -17.92 10.93
CA VAL A 82 -3.62 -16.46 10.83
C VAL A 82 -4.77 -15.87 10.00
N MET A 83 -5.09 -16.51 8.87
CA MET A 83 -6.20 -16.08 8.00
C MET A 83 -7.54 -16.11 8.74
N LEU A 84 -7.81 -17.16 9.51
CA LEU A 84 -9.00 -17.24 10.36
C LEU A 84 -9.02 -16.14 11.43
N GLY A 85 -7.88 -15.86 12.06
CA GLY A 85 -7.74 -14.77 13.04
C GLY A 85 -8.05 -13.40 12.44
N VAL A 86 -7.59 -13.12 11.22
CA VAL A 86 -7.87 -11.86 10.51
C VAL A 86 -9.36 -11.72 10.21
N VAL A 87 -10.02 -12.77 9.73
CA VAL A 87 -11.48 -12.74 9.46
C VAL A 87 -12.27 -12.48 10.74
N LEU A 88 -11.95 -13.16 11.84
CA LEU A 88 -12.60 -12.93 13.13
C LEU A 88 -12.34 -11.52 13.65
N ALA A 89 -11.12 -11.00 13.51
CA ALA A 89 -10.78 -9.64 13.90
C ALA A 89 -11.57 -8.59 13.10
N ILE A 90 -11.79 -8.80 11.80
CA ILE A 90 -12.60 -7.92 10.96
C ILE A 90 -14.06 -7.93 11.41
N ILE A 91 -14.63 -9.10 11.67
CA ILE A 91 -16.01 -9.24 12.18
C ILE A 91 -16.14 -8.51 13.51
N PHE A 92 -15.23 -8.79 14.45
CA PHE A 92 -15.23 -8.17 15.77
C PHE A 92 -15.05 -6.65 15.72
N SER A 93 -14.12 -6.19 14.88
CA SER A 93 -13.89 -4.77 14.59
C SER A 93 -15.13 -4.09 14.03
N SER A 94 -15.82 -4.74 13.07
CA SER A 94 -17.07 -4.22 12.52
C SER A 94 -18.15 -4.06 13.60
N TYR A 95 -18.27 -4.99 14.55
CA TYR A 95 -19.28 -4.90 15.59
C TYR A 95 -18.95 -3.91 16.70
N LEU A 96 -17.68 -3.70 17.05
CA LEU A 96 -17.30 -2.81 18.16
C LEU A 96 -16.89 -1.41 17.70
N ILE A 97 -16.11 -1.30 16.62
CA ILE A 97 -15.55 -0.02 16.17
C ILE A 97 -16.63 0.81 15.49
N ILE A 98 -17.49 0.22 14.66
CA ILE A 98 -18.55 0.96 13.94
C ILE A 98 -19.53 1.67 14.89
N PRO A 99 -20.15 1.03 15.90
CA PRO A 99 -21.09 1.73 16.79
C PRO A 99 -20.41 2.77 17.68
N VAL A 100 -19.11 2.63 17.94
CA VAL A 100 -18.34 3.62 18.72
C VAL A 100 -17.92 4.82 17.87
N LEU A 101 -17.57 4.63 16.59
CA LEU A 101 -17.15 5.72 15.70
C LEU A 101 -18.31 6.49 15.08
N HIS A 102 -19.39 5.81 14.71
CA HIS A 102 -20.53 6.41 14.01
C HIS A 102 -21.18 7.62 14.72
N PRO A 103 -21.40 7.63 16.06
CA PRO A 103 -22.01 8.76 16.73
C PRO A 103 -21.09 10.00 16.81
N LEU A 104 -19.77 9.82 16.76
CA LEU A 104 -18.83 10.93 16.95
C LEU A 104 -18.61 11.75 15.67
N LYS A 105 -19.03 11.27 14.48
CA LYS A 105 -18.86 11.95 13.17
C LYS A 105 -17.41 12.41 12.88
N LEU A 106 -16.42 11.80 13.53
CA LEU A 106 -15.01 12.15 13.37
C LEU A 106 -14.46 11.48 12.12
N THR A 107 -13.70 12.23 11.35
CA THR A 107 -13.20 11.81 10.04
C THR A 107 -11.84 11.12 10.11
N SER A 108 -11.26 11.00 11.30
CA SER A 108 -9.98 10.31 11.52
C SER A 108 -9.92 9.65 12.90
N ILE A 109 -9.38 8.43 12.96
CA ILE A 109 -9.09 7.70 14.21
C ILE A 109 -8.17 8.53 15.13
N ASN A 110 -7.28 9.33 14.56
CA ASN A 110 -6.37 10.21 15.31
C ASN A 110 -7.13 11.31 16.08
N GLU A 111 -8.30 11.71 15.59
CA GLU A 111 -9.16 12.70 16.24
C GLU A 111 -9.96 12.10 17.40
N TYR A 112 -10.37 10.83 17.27
CA TYR A 112 -10.96 10.06 18.37
C TYR A 112 -9.99 9.96 19.56
N LEU A 113 -8.72 9.67 19.30
CA LEU A 113 -7.68 9.59 20.32
C LEU A 113 -7.44 10.95 21.00
N LEU A 114 -7.54 12.06 20.27
CA LEU A 114 -7.46 13.40 20.85
C LEU A 114 -8.60 13.65 21.85
N LEU A 115 -9.85 13.32 21.51
CA LEU A 115 -10.99 13.55 22.40
C LEU A 115 -10.94 12.70 23.66
N ARG A 116 -10.41 11.47 23.56
CA ARG A 116 -10.30 10.55 24.70
C ARG A 116 -9.21 10.95 25.68
N PHE A 117 -8.02 11.33 25.20
CA PHE A 117 -6.88 11.63 26.06
C PHE A 117 -6.70 13.13 26.37
N LYS A 118 -7.39 14.02 25.65
CA LYS A 118 -7.31 15.50 25.78
C LYS A 118 -5.88 16.09 25.71
N SER A 119 -4.89 15.30 25.30
CA SER A 119 -3.48 15.73 25.18
C SER A 119 -3.11 15.96 23.72
N LYS A 120 -2.57 17.15 23.42
CA LYS A 120 -2.10 17.50 22.08
C LYS A 120 -0.79 16.79 21.72
N GLU A 121 0.08 16.52 22.71
CA GLU A 121 1.38 15.90 22.49
C GLU A 121 1.24 14.45 22.02
N LEU A 122 0.35 13.68 22.65
CA LEU A 122 0.08 12.30 22.28
C LEU A 122 -0.46 12.19 20.83
N ARG A 123 -1.32 13.13 20.41
CA ARG A 123 -1.80 13.19 19.02
C ARG A 123 -0.66 13.40 18.04
N THR A 124 0.24 14.35 18.31
CA THR A 124 1.38 14.63 17.44
C THR A 124 2.30 13.42 17.36
N CYS A 125 2.61 12.77 18.49
CA CYS A 125 3.44 11.57 18.52
C CYS A 125 2.83 10.42 17.70
N ILE A 126 1.53 10.13 17.87
CA ILE A 126 0.84 9.06 17.13
C ILE A 126 0.76 9.39 15.64
N PHE A 127 0.50 10.64 15.28
CA PHE A 127 0.50 11.09 13.90
C PHE A 127 1.89 10.92 13.25
N LEU A 128 2.94 11.37 13.93
CA LEU A 128 4.32 11.20 13.46
C LEU A 128 4.71 9.73 13.31
N LEU A 129 4.35 8.88 14.27
CA LEU A 129 4.59 7.44 14.22
C LEU A 129 3.87 6.81 13.02
N SER A 130 2.60 7.18 12.80
CA SER A 130 1.80 6.67 11.68
C SER A 130 2.37 7.08 10.33
N VAL A 131 2.76 8.34 10.18
CA VAL A 131 3.41 8.86 8.96
C VAL A 131 4.73 8.15 8.70
N THR A 132 5.57 8.01 9.73
CA THR A 132 6.86 7.32 9.62
C THR A 132 6.68 5.86 9.20
N ASN A 133 5.70 5.17 9.80
CA ASN A 133 5.39 3.78 9.46
C ASN A 133 4.96 3.65 7.99
N ILE A 134 4.07 4.52 7.51
CA ILE A 134 3.62 4.52 6.11
C ILE A 134 4.78 4.83 5.15
N MET A 135 5.66 5.77 5.48
CA MET A 135 6.84 6.08 4.67
C MET A 135 7.76 4.86 4.53
N ILE A 136 8.07 4.18 5.64
CA ILE A 136 8.90 2.97 5.63
C ILE A 136 8.25 1.87 4.78
N LEU A 137 6.96 1.58 5.00
CA LEU A 137 6.24 0.54 4.26
C LEU A 137 6.15 0.84 2.76
N SER A 138 5.94 2.11 2.38
CA SER A 138 5.93 2.52 0.98
C SER A 138 7.30 2.35 0.30
N GLY A 139 8.39 2.62 1.02
CA GLY A 139 9.76 2.41 0.54
C GLY A 139 10.09 0.93 0.29
N VAL A 140 9.73 0.05 1.24
CA VAL A 140 9.89 -1.40 1.08
C VAL A 140 9.07 -1.92 -0.09
N THR A 141 7.84 -1.41 -0.25
CA THR A 141 6.96 -1.80 -1.36
C THR A 141 7.52 -1.38 -2.72
N LEU A 142 8.07 -0.17 -2.83
CA LEU A 142 8.72 0.31 -4.05
C LEU A 142 9.97 -0.51 -4.38
N TYR A 143 10.77 -0.86 -3.38
CA TYR A 143 11.95 -1.71 -3.56
C TYR A 143 11.59 -3.13 -4.04
N ALA A 144 10.55 -3.73 -3.47
CA ALA A 144 10.04 -5.02 -3.94
C ALA A 144 9.55 -4.93 -5.40
N ALA A 145 8.83 -3.86 -5.74
CA ALA A 145 8.34 -3.64 -7.11
C ALA A 145 9.49 -3.44 -8.11
N THR A 146 10.57 -2.75 -7.73
CA THR A 146 11.72 -2.54 -8.64
C THR A 146 12.52 -3.80 -8.88
N ILE A 147 12.66 -4.69 -7.89
CA ILE A 147 13.31 -6.00 -8.08
C ILE A 147 12.51 -6.85 -9.08
N VAL A 148 11.19 -6.90 -8.91
CA VAL A 148 10.32 -7.64 -9.83
C VAL A 148 10.34 -7.01 -11.22
N LEU A 149 10.34 -5.68 -11.32
CA LEU A 149 10.44 -4.99 -12.60
C LEU A 149 11.80 -5.28 -13.27
N ALA A 150 12.91 -5.25 -12.53
CA ALA A 150 14.24 -5.53 -13.06
C ALA A 150 14.41 -6.98 -13.54
N SER A 151 13.70 -7.95 -12.96
CA SER A 151 13.75 -9.33 -13.43
C SER A 151 12.97 -9.54 -14.73
N ILE A 152 11.94 -8.74 -14.99
CA ILE A 152 11.15 -8.82 -16.24
C ILE A 152 11.75 -7.97 -17.36
N THR A 153 12.25 -6.76 -17.08
CA THR A 153 12.94 -5.93 -18.07
C THR A 153 14.43 -6.25 -18.05
N LYS A 154 14.89 -7.13 -18.95
CA LYS A 154 16.32 -7.46 -19.18
C LYS A 154 17.23 -6.23 -19.45
N LEU A 155 16.66 -5.02 -19.54
CA LEU A 155 17.34 -3.73 -19.72
C LEU A 155 18.26 -3.32 -18.56
N GLN A 156 18.14 -3.92 -17.37
CA GLN A 156 18.82 -3.45 -16.15
C GLN A 156 20.06 -4.25 -15.72
N TYR A 157 20.58 -5.19 -16.53
CA TYR A 157 21.75 -6.00 -16.11
C TYR A 157 23.08 -5.24 -16.16
N TYR A 158 23.19 -4.11 -16.86
CA TYR A 158 24.46 -3.38 -17.00
C TYR A 158 24.73 -2.29 -15.94
N ASP A 159 23.70 -1.61 -15.41
CA ASP A 159 23.91 -0.51 -14.46
C ASP A 159 23.73 -0.88 -12.97
N GLN A 160 22.90 -1.87 -12.63
CA GLN A 160 22.53 -2.15 -11.23
C GLN A 160 23.63 -2.88 -10.44
N HIS A 161 24.35 -3.82 -11.06
CA HIS A 161 25.42 -4.56 -10.38
C HIS A 161 26.67 -3.71 -10.15
N LEU A 162 27.03 -2.80 -11.06
CA LEU A 162 28.22 -1.94 -10.93
C LEU A 162 28.01 -0.78 -9.94
N PHE A 163 26.83 -0.16 -9.90
CA PHE A 163 26.59 0.99 -9.02
C PHE A 163 26.35 0.59 -7.55
N THR A 164 25.73 -0.57 -7.31
CA THR A 164 25.42 -1.04 -5.95
C THR A 164 26.64 -1.68 -5.27
N TRP A 165 27.46 -2.45 -6.00
CA TRP A 165 28.68 -3.04 -5.44
C TRP A 165 29.81 -2.02 -5.23
N ASN A 166 30.04 -1.11 -6.19
CA ASN A 166 31.15 -0.16 -6.08
C ASN A 166 30.92 0.87 -4.96
N ARG A 167 29.66 1.28 -4.73
CA ARG A 167 29.30 2.20 -3.63
C ARG A 167 29.30 1.52 -2.26
N LEU A 168 28.94 0.24 -2.17
CA LEU A 168 29.05 -0.54 -0.93
C LEU A 168 30.51 -0.86 -0.58
N TYR A 169 31.34 -1.22 -1.56
CA TYR A 169 32.77 -1.50 -1.35
C TYR A 169 33.51 -0.24 -0.90
N ASN A 170 33.19 0.93 -1.47
CA ASN A 170 33.82 2.19 -1.09
C ASN A 170 33.43 2.63 0.33
N ILE A 171 32.19 2.40 0.76
CA ILE A 171 31.73 2.69 2.13
C ILE A 171 32.34 1.71 3.16
N PHE A 172 32.54 0.45 2.79
CA PHE A 172 33.12 -0.56 3.70
C PHE A 172 34.65 -0.53 3.77
N CYS A 173 35.34 0.02 2.76
CA CYS A 173 36.80 0.18 2.78
C CYS A 173 37.28 1.55 3.33
N LEU A 174 36.39 2.54 3.51
CA LEU A 174 36.74 3.86 4.07
C LEU A 174 36.38 4.04 5.56
N SER A 175 35.90 2.98 6.24
CA SER A 175 35.74 2.95 7.69
C SER A 175 36.60 1.87 8.32
#